data_AF-D9WWU7-F1
#
_entry.id   AF-D9WWU7-F1
#
_cell.length_a   1.000
_cell.length_b   1.000
_cell.length_c   1.000
_cell.angle_alpha   90.00
_cell.angle_beta   90.00
_cell.angle_gamma   90.00
#
_symmetry.space_group_name_H-M   'P 1'
#
loop_
_entity.id
_entity.type
_entity.pdbx_description
1 polymer ?
#
loop_
_entity_poly.entity_id
_entity_poly.type
_entity_poly.pdbx_seq_one_letter_code
_entity_poly.pdbx_strand_id
1 'polypeptide(L)'
;MGALCGPGPRSGSSGLGGFVRPVRHHETQPAQLRLGGRQMDAQQLSTLDDAAYEQVAKDNAHPPARDPETWAALTHPANINRTREAYTAMLARTAATLKHRRIERDAFQQDCFARGEAGKQEWFASRPDYERWRGRAGNFHQTMQKALADLGRAQKNINRSTNHSVAQENREKLRQLAVAVSRHQAAHARSGGIAEQCDYELWRLLDQITVPMGPTGEPTTLRTMLDIYWTDVEPVTAQRAAEDRAEAMMREAPGGQSARFSGVPRARHVGNGKHLA
;
A
#
# COMPACT_ATOMS: atom_id res chain seq x y z
N MET A 1 -66.42 60.31 -38.27
CA MET A 1 -66.74 58.95 -37.79
C MET A 1 -65.44 58.17 -37.72
N GLY A 2 -64.90 57.67 -36.61
CA GLY A 2 -65.00 57.96 -35.18
C GLY A 2 -63.55 57.86 -34.64
N ALA A 3 -63.15 58.76 -33.74
CA ALA A 3 -62.85 58.47 -32.33
C ALA A 3 -61.75 57.38 -32.14
N LEU A 4 -60.49 57.71 -31.79
CA LEU A 4 -59.93 58.30 -30.56
C LEU A 4 -59.20 57.22 -29.71
N CYS A 5 -58.09 57.64 -29.07
CA CYS A 5 -57.34 57.02 -27.97
C CYS A 5 -56.32 55.91 -28.35
N GLY A 6 -55.02 55.98 -28.03
CA GLY A 6 -54.25 56.98 -27.28
C GLY A 6 -52.75 56.58 -27.18
N PRO A 7 -51.83 57.52 -26.91
CA PRO A 7 -50.41 57.25 -26.67
C PRO A 7 -50.12 57.03 -25.17
N GLY A 8 -49.35 55.99 -24.83
CA GLY A 8 -48.87 55.73 -23.47
C GLY A 8 -47.53 56.44 -23.20
N PRO A 9 -47.38 57.19 -22.09
CA PRO A 9 -46.20 57.99 -21.80
C PRO A 9 -45.12 57.23 -21.01
N ARG A 10 -43.91 57.81 -21.08
CA ARG A 10 -42.75 57.58 -20.20
C ARG A 10 -43.11 57.86 -18.73
N SER A 11 -42.47 57.14 -17.80
CA SER A 11 -41.64 57.70 -16.71
C SER A 11 -41.63 56.79 -15.48
N GLY A 12 -40.43 56.49 -15.00
CA GLY A 12 -40.16 55.76 -13.78
C GLY A 12 -38.66 55.72 -13.51
N SER A 13 -38.04 56.91 -13.43
CA SER A 13 -36.74 57.09 -12.78
C SER A 13 -36.96 57.44 -11.30
N SER A 14 -36.07 56.95 -10.44
CA SER A 14 -35.46 57.65 -9.29
C SER A 14 -35.34 56.79 -8.04
N GLY A 15 -34.15 56.84 -7.43
CA GLY A 15 -33.83 56.30 -6.11
C GLY A 15 -32.56 55.45 -6.11
N LEU A 16 -31.38 55.99 -6.42
CA LEU A 16 -30.45 56.63 -5.47
C LEU A 16 -30.26 55.83 -4.17
N GLY A 17 -29.04 55.32 -4.00
CA GLY A 17 -28.60 54.66 -2.78
C GLY A 17 -27.14 54.22 -2.86
N GLY A 18 -26.24 55.15 -3.18
CA GLY A 18 -24.83 54.96 -2.94
C GLY A 18 -24.59 54.79 -1.44
N PHE A 19 -24.08 53.63 -1.03
CA PHE A 19 -23.40 53.45 0.23
C PHE A 19 -22.05 52.81 -0.05
N VAL A 20 -21.04 53.67 -0.17
CA VAL A 20 -19.66 53.32 0.13
C VAL A 20 -19.64 52.93 1.60
N ARG A 21 -19.36 51.65 1.89
CA ARG A 21 -19.00 51.18 3.22
C ARG A 21 -17.57 50.65 3.23
N PRO A 22 -16.84 50.90 4.31
CA PRO A 22 -15.39 50.79 4.37
C PRO A 22 -14.92 49.34 4.37
N VAL A 23 -13.69 49.18 3.86
CA VAL A 23 -12.81 48.04 4.11
C VAL A 23 -12.85 47.70 5.60
N ARG A 24 -13.43 46.54 5.93
CA ARG A 24 -13.09 45.80 7.14
C ARG A 24 -12.53 44.47 6.70
N HIS A 25 -11.22 44.32 6.91
CA HIS A 25 -10.56 43.03 7.01
C HIS A 25 -11.19 42.28 8.20
N HIS A 26 -12.29 41.59 7.96
CA HIS A 26 -12.60 40.41 8.74
C HIS A 26 -12.05 39.23 7.95
N GLU A 27 -10.97 38.65 8.49
CA GLU A 27 -10.66 37.24 8.35
C GLU A 27 -11.96 36.46 8.58
N THR A 28 -12.69 36.26 7.49
CA THR A 28 -13.76 35.29 7.46
C THR A 28 -13.00 34.01 7.22
N GLN A 29 -12.53 33.41 8.32
CA GLN A 29 -12.13 32.01 8.33
C GLN A 29 -13.21 31.27 7.55
N PRO A 30 -12.88 30.56 6.45
CA PRO A 30 -13.83 29.64 5.89
C PRO A 30 -14.15 28.67 7.03
N ALA A 31 -15.38 28.75 7.51
CA ALA A 31 -15.95 27.79 8.42
C ALA A 31 -15.73 26.43 7.77
N GLN A 32 -14.67 25.76 8.22
CA GLN A 32 -14.41 24.38 7.98
C GLN A 32 -15.57 23.63 8.61
N LEU A 33 -16.65 23.47 7.84
CA LEU A 33 -17.50 22.30 7.91
C LEU A 33 -16.62 21.12 7.46
N ARG A 34 -15.61 20.80 8.28
CA ARG A 34 -15.00 19.49 8.40
C ARG A 34 -16.15 18.60 8.86
N LEU A 35 -16.91 18.07 7.90
CA LEU A 35 -17.56 16.79 8.08
C LEU A 35 -16.50 15.88 8.71
N GLY A 36 -16.77 15.44 9.94
CA GLY A 36 -15.78 14.94 10.87
C GLY A 36 -14.76 14.05 10.19
N GLY A 37 -13.48 14.28 10.51
CA GLY A 37 -12.34 13.47 10.06
C GLY A 37 -12.49 12.03 10.52
N ARG A 38 -13.39 11.31 9.85
CA ARG A 38 -13.63 9.90 10.04
C ARG A 38 -12.57 9.24 9.17
N GLN A 39 -11.44 8.95 9.81
CA GLN A 39 -10.37 8.14 9.26
C GLN A 39 -11.02 6.90 8.63
N MET A 40 -10.97 6.78 7.31
CA MET A 40 -11.54 5.64 6.61
C MET A 40 -10.45 4.59 6.41
N ASP A 41 -10.66 3.42 7.01
CA ASP A 41 -9.79 2.28 6.78
C ASP A 41 -10.12 1.59 5.44
N ALA A 42 -9.21 0.72 4.99
CA ALA A 42 -9.37 0.02 3.71
C ALA A 42 -10.58 -0.95 3.70
N GLN A 43 -10.98 -1.48 4.85
CA GLN A 43 -12.13 -2.39 4.95
C GLN A 43 -13.45 -1.63 4.88
N GLN A 44 -13.56 -0.47 5.53
CA GLN A 44 -14.71 0.42 5.47
C GLN A 44 -15.00 0.83 4.02
N LEU A 45 -13.97 1.21 3.25
CA LEU A 45 -14.12 1.52 1.82
C LEU A 45 -14.69 0.34 1.03
N SER A 46 -14.31 -0.90 1.36
CA SER A 46 -14.82 -2.07 0.63
C SER A 46 -16.32 -2.31 0.85
N THR A 47 -16.87 -1.84 1.98
CA THR A 47 -18.30 -1.97 2.30
C THR A 47 -19.19 -0.90 1.68
N LEU A 48 -18.60 0.18 1.15
CA LEU A 48 -19.35 1.25 0.49
C LEU A 48 -19.97 0.75 -0.82
N ASP A 49 -21.17 1.23 -1.12
CA ASP A 49 -21.76 1.10 -2.45
C ASP A 49 -20.97 1.91 -3.49
N ASP A 50 -21.22 1.67 -4.77
CA ASP A 50 -20.45 2.28 -5.86
C ASP A 50 -20.60 3.80 -5.90
N ALA A 51 -21.76 4.34 -5.52
CA ALA A 51 -22.02 5.78 -5.53
C ALA A 51 -21.26 6.51 -4.42
N ALA A 52 -21.31 6.00 -3.19
CA ALA A 52 -20.55 6.54 -2.07
C ALA A 52 -19.04 6.37 -2.30
N TYR A 53 -18.62 5.21 -2.83
CA TYR A 53 -17.22 4.96 -3.17
C TYR A 53 -16.69 5.95 -4.21
N GLU A 54 -17.46 6.17 -5.29
CA GLU A 54 -17.09 7.13 -6.34
C GLU A 54 -16.98 8.55 -5.78
N GLN A 55 -17.90 8.95 -4.90
CA GLN A 55 -17.87 10.27 -4.27
C GLN A 55 -16.61 10.44 -3.40
N VAL A 56 -16.25 9.44 -2.59
CA VAL A 56 -15.02 9.45 -1.80
C VAL A 56 -13.76 9.52 -2.68
N ALA A 57 -13.74 8.77 -3.78
CA ALA A 57 -12.64 8.83 -4.75
C ALA A 57 -12.54 10.22 -5.39
N LYS A 58 -13.67 10.79 -5.81
CA LYS A 58 -13.75 12.12 -6.40
C LYS A 58 -13.23 13.21 -5.46
N ASP A 59 -13.62 13.18 -4.20
CA ASP A 59 -13.21 14.17 -3.20
C ASP A 59 -11.70 14.10 -2.89
N ASN A 60 -11.08 12.93 -3.07
CA ASN A 60 -9.65 12.70 -2.83
C ASN A 60 -8.78 12.76 -4.10
N ALA A 61 -9.34 13.09 -5.25
CA ALA A 61 -8.60 13.13 -6.51
C ALA A 61 -7.57 14.27 -6.57
N HIS A 62 -7.91 15.44 -6.00
CA HIS A 62 -7.08 16.64 -6.05
C HIS A 62 -6.03 16.65 -4.92
N PRO A 63 -4.71 16.60 -5.21
CA PRO A 63 -3.68 16.42 -4.18
C PRO A 63 -3.71 17.45 -3.02
N PRO A 64 -3.92 18.77 -3.26
CA PRO A 64 -4.04 19.74 -2.19
C PRO A 64 -5.23 19.56 -1.23
N ALA A 65 -6.31 18.91 -1.66
CA ALA A 65 -7.52 18.70 -0.87
C ALA A 65 -7.66 17.24 -0.38
N ARG A 66 -6.70 16.39 -0.74
CA ARG A 66 -6.71 14.95 -0.48
C ARG A 66 -6.41 14.67 0.98
N ASP A 67 -7.25 13.85 1.60
CA ASP A 67 -6.97 13.29 2.91
C ASP A 67 -5.92 12.15 2.79
N PRO A 68 -4.78 12.22 3.51
CA PRO A 68 -3.71 11.22 3.37
C PRO A 68 -4.14 9.79 3.69
N GLU A 69 -4.98 9.62 4.71
CA GLU A 69 -5.41 8.30 5.18
C GLU A 69 -6.43 7.68 4.24
N THR A 70 -7.43 8.45 3.82
CA THR A 70 -8.39 8.01 2.81
C THR A 70 -7.67 7.67 1.49
N TRP A 71 -6.65 8.45 1.11
CA TRP A 71 -5.85 8.12 -0.07
C TRP A 71 -5.03 6.83 0.11
N ALA A 72 -4.47 6.59 1.29
CA ALA A 72 -3.80 5.33 1.61
C ALA A 72 -4.78 4.14 1.50
N ALA A 73 -6.02 4.32 1.97
CA ALA A 73 -7.06 3.31 1.87
C ALA A 73 -7.54 3.07 0.42
N LEU A 74 -7.63 4.12 -0.41
CA LEU A 74 -7.95 4.04 -1.85
C LEU A 74 -6.84 3.41 -2.69
N THR A 75 -5.58 3.57 -2.26
CA THR A 75 -4.39 2.99 -2.89
C THR A 75 -4.00 1.61 -2.33
N HIS A 76 -4.72 1.13 -1.31
CA HIS A 76 -4.50 -0.18 -0.71
C HIS A 76 -4.68 -1.31 -1.75
N PRO A 77 -3.90 -2.41 -1.70
CA PRO A 77 -3.99 -3.50 -2.68
C PRO A 77 -5.39 -4.07 -2.89
N ALA A 78 -6.22 -4.10 -1.84
CA ALA A 78 -7.60 -4.58 -1.92
C ALA A 78 -8.53 -3.65 -2.72
N ASN A 79 -8.26 -2.35 -2.75
CA ASN A 79 -9.17 -1.33 -3.29
C ASN A 79 -8.65 -0.69 -4.59
N ILE A 80 -7.35 -0.78 -4.86
CA ILE A 80 -6.68 -0.05 -5.95
C ILE A 80 -7.29 -0.30 -7.34
N ASN A 81 -7.79 -1.52 -7.59
CA ASN A 81 -8.47 -1.84 -8.86
C ASN A 81 -9.85 -1.18 -8.93
N ARG A 82 -10.66 -1.26 -7.87
CA ARG A 82 -11.96 -0.58 -7.78
C ARG A 82 -11.80 0.94 -7.91
N THR A 83 -10.79 1.53 -7.28
CA THR A 83 -10.46 2.97 -7.44
C THR A 83 -10.10 3.32 -8.88
N ARG A 84 -9.33 2.47 -9.56
CA ARG A 84 -8.97 2.66 -10.98
C ARG A 84 -10.21 2.64 -11.86
N GLU A 85 -11.12 1.70 -11.63
CA GLU A 85 -12.38 1.59 -12.36
C GLU A 85 -13.27 2.82 -12.14
N ALA A 86 -13.41 3.28 -10.90
CA ALA A 86 -14.17 4.49 -10.55
C ALA A 86 -13.64 5.73 -11.29
N TYR A 87 -12.32 5.98 -11.27
CA TYR A 87 -11.73 7.09 -12.03
C TYR A 87 -11.88 6.94 -13.54
N THR A 88 -11.75 5.73 -14.07
CA THR A 88 -11.94 5.46 -15.50
C THR A 88 -13.38 5.76 -15.93
N ALA A 89 -14.37 5.35 -15.12
CA ALA A 89 -15.77 5.63 -15.36
C ALA A 89 -16.08 7.14 -15.30
N MET A 90 -15.55 7.85 -14.30
CA MET A 90 -15.68 9.32 -14.19
C MET A 90 -15.08 10.05 -15.40
N LEU A 91 -13.89 9.62 -15.85
CA LEU A 91 -13.22 10.17 -17.04
C LEU A 91 -14.06 9.94 -18.30
N ALA A 92 -14.60 8.73 -18.48
CA ALA A 92 -15.45 8.39 -19.62
C ALA A 92 -16.74 9.25 -19.64
N ARG A 93 -17.44 9.39 -18.51
CA ARG A 93 -18.63 10.26 -18.40
C ARG A 93 -18.32 11.73 -18.69
N THR A 94 -17.20 12.22 -18.18
CA THR A 94 -16.77 13.60 -18.42
C THR A 94 -16.43 13.82 -19.90
N ALA A 95 -15.73 12.87 -20.53
CA ALA A 95 -15.40 12.94 -21.96
C ALA A 95 -16.66 12.89 -22.84
N ALA A 96 -17.63 12.03 -22.50
CA ALA A 96 -18.91 11.96 -23.19
C ALA A 96 -19.69 13.28 -23.07
N THR A 97 -19.73 13.86 -21.87
CA THR A 97 -20.40 15.16 -21.62
C THR A 97 -19.73 16.29 -22.41
N LEU A 98 -18.40 16.34 -22.42
CA LEU A 98 -17.62 17.30 -23.22
C LEU A 98 -17.93 17.18 -24.72
N LYS A 99 -17.98 15.95 -25.23
CA LYS A 99 -18.32 15.68 -26.64
C LYS A 99 -19.75 16.10 -26.96
N HIS A 100 -20.72 15.71 -26.13
CA HIS A 100 -22.13 16.01 -26.34
C HIS A 100 -22.39 17.53 -26.35
N ARG A 101 -21.89 18.24 -25.33
CA ARG A 101 -22.03 19.70 -25.23
C ARG A 101 -21.35 20.45 -26.37
N ARG A 102 -20.25 19.91 -26.92
CA ARG A 102 -19.63 20.45 -28.14
C ARG A 102 -20.59 20.33 -29.33
N ILE A 103 -21.20 19.17 -29.53
CA ILE A 103 -22.17 18.95 -30.61
C ILE A 103 -23.38 19.89 -30.44
N GLU A 104 -23.94 20.00 -29.23
CA GLU A 104 -25.02 20.95 -28.93
C GLU A 104 -24.60 22.40 -29.24
N ARG A 105 -23.37 22.77 -28.89
CA ARG A 105 -22.83 24.11 -29.14
C ARG A 105 -22.68 24.39 -30.63
N ASP A 106 -22.19 23.41 -31.40
CA ASP A 106 -22.03 23.53 -32.85
C ASP A 106 -23.41 23.66 -33.55
N ALA A 107 -24.43 22.90 -33.09
CA ALA A 107 -25.80 23.03 -33.58
C ALA A 107 -26.40 24.40 -33.25
N PHE A 108 -26.27 24.86 -32.00
CA PHE A 108 -26.73 26.18 -31.58
C PHE A 108 -26.06 27.32 -32.38
N GLN A 109 -24.79 27.16 -32.75
CA GLN A 109 -24.10 28.11 -33.63
C GLN A 109 -24.79 28.22 -35.00
N GLN A 110 -25.10 27.08 -35.62
CA GLN A 110 -25.76 27.01 -36.93
C GLN A 110 -27.14 27.68 -36.88
N ASP A 111 -27.94 27.38 -35.86
CA ASP A 111 -29.27 27.96 -35.65
C ASP A 111 -29.22 29.48 -35.42
N CYS A 112 -28.23 29.96 -34.65
CA CYS A 112 -28.01 31.38 -34.45
C CYS A 112 -27.64 32.09 -35.75
N PHE A 113 -26.79 31.47 -36.57
CA PHE A 113 -26.30 32.09 -37.80
C PHE A 113 -27.39 32.11 -38.89
N ALA A 114 -28.27 31.11 -38.91
CA ALA A 114 -29.46 31.09 -39.77
C ALA A 114 -30.45 32.23 -39.47
N ARG A 115 -30.48 32.73 -38.22
CA ARG A 115 -31.33 33.85 -37.78
C ARG A 115 -30.73 35.25 -38.07
N GLY A 116 -29.56 35.33 -38.71
CA GLY A 116 -28.93 36.60 -39.08
C GLY A 116 -28.24 37.32 -37.92
N GLU A 117 -28.16 38.66 -37.98
CA GLU A 117 -27.35 39.46 -37.03
C GLU A 117 -27.83 39.36 -35.58
N ALA A 118 -29.15 39.31 -35.35
CA ALA A 118 -29.71 39.13 -34.01
C ALA A 118 -29.26 37.81 -33.38
N GLY A 119 -29.27 36.71 -34.15
CA GLY A 119 -28.80 35.41 -33.68
C GLY A 119 -27.28 35.36 -33.45
N LYS A 120 -26.48 36.05 -34.28
CA LYS A 120 -25.03 36.17 -34.05
C LYS A 120 -24.73 36.83 -32.70
N GLN A 121 -25.47 37.88 -32.33
CA GLN A 121 -25.30 38.53 -31.02
C GLN A 121 -25.59 37.56 -29.86
N GLU A 122 -26.65 36.75 -29.97
CA GLU A 122 -26.99 35.71 -28.98
C GLU A 122 -25.88 34.64 -28.87
N TRP A 123 -25.32 34.21 -30.00
CA TRP A 123 -24.17 33.31 -30.04
C TRP A 123 -22.95 33.86 -29.31
N PHE A 124 -22.60 35.13 -29.55
CA PHE A 124 -21.46 35.78 -28.89
C PHE A 124 -21.72 36.01 -27.40
N ALA A 125 -22.95 36.39 -27.02
CA ALA A 125 -23.34 36.60 -25.64
C ALA A 125 -23.24 35.31 -24.79
N SER A 126 -23.55 34.15 -25.37
CA SER A 126 -23.50 32.85 -24.68
C SER A 126 -22.11 32.22 -24.61
N ARG A 127 -21.12 32.74 -25.36
CA ARG A 127 -19.77 32.17 -25.45
C ARG A 127 -19.00 32.16 -24.12
N PRO A 128 -19.02 33.22 -23.29
CA PRO A 128 -18.29 33.23 -22.02
C PRO A 128 -18.75 32.13 -21.06
N ASP A 129 -20.05 31.85 -21.01
CA ASP A 129 -20.60 30.81 -20.13
C ASP A 129 -20.20 29.41 -20.57
N TYR A 130 -20.21 29.15 -21.88
CA TYR A 130 -19.69 27.89 -22.43
C TYR A 130 -18.20 27.71 -22.12
N GLU A 131 -17.36 28.73 -22.32
CA GLU A 131 -15.92 28.64 -22.03
C GLU A 131 -15.64 28.44 -20.53
N ARG A 132 -16.38 29.12 -19.64
CA ARG A 132 -16.29 28.89 -18.19
C ARG A 132 -16.66 27.47 -17.82
N TRP A 133 -17.74 26.94 -18.40
CA TRP A 133 -18.14 25.55 -18.20
C TRP A 133 -17.07 24.58 -18.71
N ARG A 134 -16.59 24.78 -19.95
CA ARG A 134 -15.57 23.95 -20.58
C ARG A 134 -14.27 23.94 -19.79
N GLY A 135 -13.84 25.10 -19.29
CA GLY A 135 -12.66 25.24 -18.43
C GLY A 135 -12.80 24.42 -17.15
N ARG A 136 -13.95 24.50 -16.46
CA ARG A 136 -14.22 23.71 -15.24
C ARG A 136 -14.22 22.20 -15.52
N ALA A 137 -14.91 21.77 -16.58
CA ALA A 137 -14.97 20.36 -16.97
C ALA A 137 -13.59 19.82 -17.40
N GLY A 138 -12.80 20.62 -18.11
CA GLY A 138 -11.43 20.29 -18.50
C GLY A 138 -10.51 20.14 -17.29
N ASN A 139 -10.58 21.07 -16.32
CA ASN A 139 -9.79 20.99 -15.08
C ASN A 139 -10.16 19.75 -14.24
N PHE A 140 -11.45 19.42 -14.16
CA PHE A 140 -11.92 18.20 -13.52
C PHE A 140 -11.33 16.95 -14.21
N HIS A 141 -11.43 16.88 -15.53
CA HIS A 141 -10.89 15.77 -16.33
C HIS A 141 -9.37 15.59 -16.10
N GLN A 142 -8.60 16.68 -16.16
CA GLN A 142 -7.16 16.65 -15.90
C GLN A 142 -6.83 16.21 -14.46
N THR A 143 -7.63 16.62 -13.48
CA THR A 143 -7.44 16.21 -12.08
C THR A 143 -7.63 14.70 -11.92
N MET A 144 -8.68 14.14 -12.53
CA MET A 144 -8.92 12.69 -12.53
C MET A 144 -7.80 11.93 -13.27
N GLN A 145 -7.31 12.43 -14.40
CA GLN A 145 -6.17 11.82 -15.11
C GLN A 145 -4.90 11.78 -14.25
N LYS A 146 -4.61 12.86 -13.53
CA LYS A 146 -3.46 12.91 -12.59
C LYS A 146 -3.63 11.91 -11.44
N ALA A 147 -4.82 11.84 -10.84
CA ALA A 147 -5.12 10.86 -9.80
C ALA A 147 -4.97 9.42 -10.29
N LEU A 148 -5.38 9.12 -11.52
CA LEU A 148 -5.19 7.82 -12.15
C LEU A 148 -3.71 7.48 -12.36
N ALA A 149 -2.90 8.47 -12.78
CA ALA A 149 -1.46 8.30 -12.90
C ALA A 149 -0.79 8.05 -11.53
N ASP A 150 -1.25 8.73 -10.47
CA ASP A 150 -0.81 8.49 -9.09
C ASP A 150 -1.12 7.06 -8.63
N LEU A 151 -2.33 6.56 -8.90
CA LEU A 151 -2.68 5.16 -8.63
C LEU A 151 -1.80 4.18 -9.39
N GLY A 152 -1.49 4.48 -10.66
CA GLY A 152 -0.56 3.67 -11.45
C GLY A 152 0.83 3.59 -10.81
N ARG A 153 1.32 4.69 -10.24
CA ARG A 153 2.58 4.72 -9.49
C ARG A 153 2.48 3.93 -8.18
N ALA A 154 1.40 4.09 -7.42
CA ALA A 154 1.16 3.33 -6.19
C ALA A 154 1.13 1.82 -6.46
N GLN A 155 0.42 1.38 -7.51
CA GLN A 155 0.38 -0.03 -7.92
C GLN A 155 1.78 -0.57 -8.25
N LYS A 156 2.58 0.18 -9.02
CA LYS A 156 3.94 -0.22 -9.36
C LYS A 156 4.81 -0.38 -8.13
N ASN A 157 4.66 0.51 -7.15
CA ASN A 157 5.39 0.43 -5.88
C ASN A 157 4.97 -0.79 -5.06
N ILE A 158 3.67 -1.07 -4.95
CA ILE A 158 3.14 -2.27 -4.29
C ILE A 158 3.70 -3.54 -4.95
N ASN A 159 3.63 -3.62 -6.29
CA ASN A 159 4.14 -4.78 -7.01
C ASN A 159 5.65 -4.94 -6.80
N ARG A 160 6.40 -3.84 -6.76
CA ARG A 160 7.84 -3.85 -6.49
C ARG A 160 8.16 -4.37 -5.09
N SER A 161 7.45 -3.89 -4.06
CA SER A 161 7.65 -4.36 -2.69
C SER A 161 7.26 -5.83 -2.52
N THR A 162 6.16 -6.26 -3.13
CA THR A 162 5.72 -7.66 -3.10
C THR A 162 6.72 -8.56 -3.81
N ASN A 163 7.19 -8.18 -5.01
CA ASN A 163 8.19 -8.96 -5.74
C ASN A 163 9.51 -9.05 -4.98
N HIS A 164 9.94 -7.96 -4.33
CA HIS A 164 11.12 -8.00 -3.49
C HIS A 164 10.93 -8.94 -2.28
N SER A 165 9.78 -8.86 -1.62
CA SER A 165 9.45 -9.77 -0.50
C SER A 165 9.45 -11.24 -0.92
N VAL A 166 8.78 -11.57 -2.03
CA VAL A 166 8.73 -12.94 -2.57
C VAL A 166 10.12 -13.42 -3.00
N ALA A 167 10.92 -12.55 -3.63
CA ALA A 167 12.30 -12.89 -3.97
C ALA A 167 13.15 -13.19 -2.73
N GLN A 168 12.98 -12.43 -1.65
CA GLN A 168 13.67 -12.68 -0.38
C GLN A 168 13.19 -13.98 0.29
N GLU A 169 11.88 -14.23 0.31
CA GLU A 169 11.32 -15.48 0.85
C GLU A 169 11.80 -16.70 0.08
N ASN A 170 11.85 -16.62 -1.26
CA ASN A 170 12.36 -17.69 -2.10
C ASN A 170 13.87 -17.92 -1.88
N ARG A 171 14.66 -16.85 -1.70
CA ARG A 171 16.08 -16.97 -1.33
C ARG A 171 16.25 -17.66 0.02
N GLU A 172 15.42 -17.36 1.00
CA GLU A 172 15.46 -18.00 2.32
C GLU A 172 15.06 -19.49 2.23
N LYS A 173 14.03 -19.83 1.46
CA LYS A 173 13.68 -21.25 1.20
C LYS A 173 14.81 -22.01 0.51
N LEU A 174 15.49 -21.38 -0.45
CA LEU A 174 16.67 -21.95 -1.10
C LEU A 174 17.83 -22.13 -0.11
N ARG A 175 18.03 -21.20 0.83
CA ARG A 175 19.00 -21.34 1.92
C ARG A 175 18.68 -22.55 2.79
N GLN A 176 17.43 -22.69 3.24
CA GLN A 176 17.00 -23.81 4.09
C GLN A 176 17.18 -25.16 3.37
N LEU A 177 16.84 -25.22 2.09
CA LEU A 177 17.06 -26.41 1.26
C LEU A 177 18.54 -26.78 1.18
N ALA A 178 19.41 -25.81 0.91
CA ALA A 178 20.85 -26.03 0.79
C ALA A 178 21.44 -26.54 2.12
N VAL A 179 21.04 -25.97 3.26
CA VAL A 179 21.46 -26.43 4.59
C VAL A 179 20.96 -27.85 4.88
N ALA A 180 19.71 -28.16 4.56
CA ALA A 180 19.15 -29.50 4.78
C ALA A 180 19.93 -30.57 3.98
N VAL A 181 20.29 -30.25 2.74
CA VAL A 181 21.05 -31.13 1.85
C VAL A 181 22.47 -31.34 2.37
N SER A 182 23.15 -30.27 2.81
CA SER A 182 24.47 -30.37 3.44
C SER A 182 24.43 -31.25 4.70
N ARG A 183 23.40 -31.10 5.56
CA ARG A 183 23.20 -31.94 6.75
C ARG A 183 22.96 -33.41 6.38
N HIS A 184 22.19 -33.66 5.33
CA HIS A 184 21.93 -35.01 4.81
C HIS A 184 23.22 -35.67 4.30
N GLN A 185 23.99 -34.97 3.47
CA GLN A 185 25.30 -35.43 3.00
C GLN A 185 26.24 -35.75 4.16
N ALA A 186 26.31 -34.88 5.16
CA ALA A 186 27.13 -35.09 6.34
C ALA A 186 26.65 -36.30 7.19
N ALA A 187 25.34 -36.55 7.26
CA ALA A 187 24.78 -37.71 7.95
C ALA A 187 25.14 -39.03 7.25
N HIS A 188 25.04 -39.08 5.91
CA HIS A 188 25.49 -40.23 5.11
C HIS A 188 27.00 -40.48 5.26
N ALA A 189 27.81 -39.42 5.24
CA ALA A 189 29.25 -39.55 5.46
C ALA A 189 29.58 -40.12 6.85
N ARG A 190 28.83 -39.72 7.90
CA ARG A 190 29.00 -40.23 9.26
C ARG A 190 28.53 -41.66 9.46
N SER A 191 27.48 -42.10 8.76
CA SER A 191 26.97 -43.47 8.87
C SER A 191 27.84 -44.51 8.14
N GLY A 192 28.83 -44.05 7.36
CA GLY A 192 29.70 -44.93 6.56
C GLY A 192 28.97 -45.64 5.42
N GLY A 193 27.71 -45.27 5.15
CA GLY A 193 26.91 -45.82 4.07
C GLY A 193 27.18 -45.12 2.74
N ILE A 194 27.12 -45.88 1.65
CA ILE A 194 27.09 -45.32 0.30
C ILE A 194 25.68 -44.74 0.10
N ALA A 195 25.58 -43.45 -0.26
CA ALA A 195 24.28 -42.83 -0.56
C ALA A 195 23.62 -43.52 -1.76
N GLU A 196 22.28 -43.50 -1.81
CA GLU A 196 21.55 -44.11 -2.92
C GLU A 196 21.74 -43.28 -4.21
N GLN A 197 21.57 -43.91 -5.37
CA GLN A 197 21.71 -43.22 -6.67
C GLN A 197 20.78 -42.00 -6.79
N CYS A 198 19.58 -42.09 -6.22
CA CYS A 198 18.61 -40.99 -6.18
C CYS A 198 19.10 -39.79 -5.35
N ASP A 199 19.87 -40.02 -4.27
CA ASP A 199 20.47 -38.96 -3.46
C ASP A 199 21.56 -38.22 -4.25
N TYR A 200 22.41 -38.95 -4.97
CA TYR A 200 23.44 -38.35 -5.83
C TYR A 200 22.83 -37.50 -6.95
N GLU A 201 21.75 -37.98 -7.58
CA GLU A 201 21.03 -37.23 -8.62
C GLU A 201 20.39 -35.97 -8.07
N LEU A 202 19.78 -36.05 -6.87
CA LEU A 202 19.25 -34.89 -6.17
C LEU A 202 20.36 -33.87 -5.86
N TRP A 203 21.48 -34.31 -5.27
CA TRP A 203 22.60 -33.42 -4.96
C TRP A 203 23.17 -32.75 -6.21
N ARG A 204 23.31 -33.51 -7.31
CA ARG A 204 23.80 -32.98 -8.59
C ARG A 204 22.86 -31.95 -9.20
N LEU A 205 21.53 -32.13 -9.10
CA LEU A 205 20.56 -31.16 -9.61
C LEU A 205 20.55 -29.89 -8.75
N LEU A 206 20.70 -30.02 -7.44
CA LEU A 206 20.77 -28.88 -6.52
C LEU A 206 22.05 -28.05 -6.72
N ASP A 207 23.18 -28.68 -7.06
CA ASP A 207 24.42 -27.99 -7.40
C ASP A 207 24.33 -27.18 -8.72
N GLN A 208 23.36 -27.48 -9.58
CA GLN A 208 23.09 -26.73 -10.81
C GLN A 208 22.18 -25.52 -10.60
N ILE A 209 21.50 -25.42 -9.45
CA ILE A 209 20.66 -24.27 -9.13
C ILE A 209 21.58 -23.08 -8.83
N THR A 210 21.41 -22.01 -9.59
CA THR A 210 22.11 -20.75 -9.40
C THR A 210 21.15 -19.65 -9.00
N VAL A 211 21.61 -18.79 -8.09
CA VAL A 211 20.88 -17.61 -7.61
C VAL A 211 21.66 -16.37 -8.02
N PRO A 212 21.01 -15.36 -8.62
CA PRO A 212 21.67 -14.09 -8.93
C PRO A 212 21.97 -13.33 -7.64
N MET A 213 23.25 -13.09 -7.39
CA MET A 213 23.79 -12.44 -6.19
C MET A 213 24.66 -11.24 -6.55
N GLY A 214 24.81 -10.30 -5.61
CA GLY A 214 25.60 -9.09 -5.79
C GLY A 214 24.92 -7.99 -6.63
N PRO A 215 25.54 -6.80 -6.74
CA PRO A 215 24.99 -5.65 -7.46
C PRO A 215 24.92 -5.86 -8.99
N THR A 216 25.72 -6.78 -9.52
CA THR A 216 25.76 -7.16 -10.95
C THR A 216 24.85 -8.34 -11.27
N GLY A 217 24.28 -9.02 -10.26
CA GLY A 217 23.38 -10.15 -10.46
C GLY A 217 24.06 -11.42 -10.97
N GLU A 218 25.32 -11.64 -10.61
CA GLU A 218 26.09 -12.79 -11.08
C GLU A 218 25.50 -14.11 -10.55
N PRO A 219 25.34 -15.12 -11.43
CA PRO A 219 24.79 -16.41 -11.05
C PRO A 219 25.76 -17.14 -10.12
N THR A 220 25.36 -17.32 -8.85
CA THR A 220 26.14 -18.05 -7.85
C THR A 220 25.44 -19.37 -7.52
N THR A 221 26.16 -20.50 -7.54
CA THR A 221 25.58 -21.82 -7.22
C THR A 221 25.19 -21.90 -5.73
N LEU A 222 24.23 -22.76 -5.39
CA LEU A 222 23.83 -22.98 -3.98
C LEU A 222 24.99 -23.37 -3.08
N ARG A 223 25.93 -24.18 -3.57
CA ARG A 223 27.12 -24.62 -2.84
C ARG A 223 28.09 -23.48 -2.56
N THR A 224 28.44 -22.71 -3.57
CA THR A 224 29.29 -21.51 -3.42
C THR A 224 28.63 -20.49 -2.50
N MET A 225 27.30 -20.39 -2.53
CA MET A 225 26.54 -19.51 -1.65
C MET A 225 26.57 -19.97 -0.19
N LEU A 226 26.47 -21.28 0.08
CA LEU A 226 26.68 -21.85 1.40
C LEU A 226 28.11 -21.62 1.91
N ASP A 227 29.11 -21.84 1.06
CA ASP A 227 30.53 -21.79 1.45
C ASP A 227 31.04 -20.35 1.66
N ILE A 228 30.61 -19.40 0.83
CA ILE A 228 31.16 -18.02 0.81
C ILE A 228 30.29 -17.01 1.56
N TYR A 229 28.96 -17.11 1.43
CA TYR A 229 28.04 -16.07 1.89
C TYR A 229 27.19 -16.47 3.09
N TRP A 230 27.04 -17.77 3.33
CA TRP A 230 26.20 -18.31 4.41
C TRP A 230 26.94 -19.21 5.39
N THR A 231 28.27 -19.15 5.39
CA THR A 231 29.13 -19.62 6.46
C THR A 231 29.01 -18.72 7.69
N ASP A 232 27.82 -18.71 8.30
CA ASP A 232 27.62 -18.39 9.71
C ASP A 232 27.50 -19.76 10.43
N VAL A 233 28.53 -20.26 11.11
CA VAL A 233 28.85 -19.88 12.51
C VAL A 233 27.55 -19.57 13.21
N GLU A 234 26.95 -20.56 13.89
CA GLU A 234 25.90 -20.24 14.86
C GLU A 234 26.45 -19.12 15.76
N PRO A 235 25.77 -17.96 15.90
CA PRO A 235 26.15 -17.04 16.93
C PRO A 235 26.04 -17.81 18.23
N VAL A 236 27.19 -18.08 18.86
CA VAL A 236 27.24 -18.81 20.10
C VAL A 236 26.40 -17.99 21.08
N THR A 237 25.17 -18.43 21.32
CA THR A 237 24.31 -17.80 22.31
C THR A 237 25.04 -17.91 23.65
N ALA A 238 24.84 -16.97 24.57
CA ALA A 238 25.49 -17.04 25.89
C ALA A 238 25.25 -18.41 26.58
N GLN A 239 24.13 -19.05 26.26
CA GLN A 239 23.75 -20.39 26.69
C GLN A 239 24.58 -21.49 26.01
N ARG A 240 24.74 -21.48 24.68
CA ARG A 240 25.62 -22.41 23.95
C ARG A 240 27.09 -22.26 24.37
N ALA A 241 27.55 -21.03 24.60
CA ALA A 241 28.89 -20.73 25.11
C ALA A 241 29.09 -21.23 26.54
N ALA A 242 28.02 -21.28 27.35
CA ALA A 242 28.07 -21.80 28.71
C ALA A 242 28.08 -23.34 28.71
N GLU A 243 27.31 -23.96 27.82
CA GLU A 243 27.30 -25.41 27.60
C GLU A 243 28.66 -25.92 27.11
N ASP A 244 29.25 -25.28 26.10
CA ASP A 244 30.57 -25.66 25.57
C ASP A 244 31.69 -25.46 26.61
N ARG A 245 31.59 -24.43 27.47
CA ARG A 245 32.52 -24.21 28.59
C ARG A 245 32.34 -25.25 29.69
N ALA A 246 31.10 -25.63 30.00
CA ALA A 246 30.82 -26.68 30.97
C ALA A 246 31.33 -28.05 30.48
N GLU A 247 31.17 -28.35 29.19
CA GLU A 247 31.68 -29.56 28.56
C GLU A 247 33.21 -29.59 28.54
N ALA A 248 33.87 -28.47 28.22
CA ALA A 248 35.32 -28.34 28.29
C ALA A 248 35.87 -28.50 29.72
N MET A 249 35.22 -27.88 30.72
CA MET A 249 35.59 -28.03 32.14
C MET A 249 35.43 -29.47 32.64
N MET A 250 34.40 -30.18 32.21
CA MET A 250 34.18 -31.59 32.55
C MET A 250 35.22 -32.52 31.89
N ARG A 251 35.77 -32.11 30.74
CA ARG A 251 36.77 -32.86 29.98
C ARG A 251 38.21 -32.62 30.46
N GLU A 252 38.50 -31.44 31.00
CA GLU A 252 39.79 -31.08 31.62
C GLU A 252 39.85 -31.39 33.13
N ALA A 253 38.74 -31.81 33.74
CA ALA A 253 38.71 -32.20 35.14
C ALA A 253 39.68 -33.38 35.39
N PRO A 254 40.69 -33.23 36.28
CA PRO A 254 41.61 -34.31 36.60
C PRO A 254 40.85 -35.45 37.30
N GLY A 255 40.96 -36.63 36.70
CA GLY A 255 40.24 -37.88 37.00
C GLY A 255 39.73 -38.13 38.42
N GLY A 256 38.47 -38.56 38.47
CA GLY A 256 38.00 -39.75 39.22
C GLY A 256 38.36 -39.90 40.69
N GLN A 257 37.40 -39.62 41.57
CA GLN A 257 37.26 -40.30 42.87
C GLN A 257 35.79 -40.44 43.26
N SER A 258 35.05 -41.34 42.59
CA SER A 258 33.77 -41.85 43.10
C SER A 258 33.91 -43.18 43.88
N ALA A 259 35.15 -43.63 44.11
CA ALA A 259 35.43 -44.76 44.99
C ALA A 259 36.36 -44.27 46.11
N ARG A 260 35.89 -44.42 47.36
CA ARG A 260 36.56 -44.18 48.66
C ARG A 260 36.06 -42.94 49.44
N PHE A 261 34.85 -43.03 49.98
CA PHE A 261 34.62 -42.61 51.37
C PHE A 261 33.51 -43.46 52.00
N SER A 262 33.96 -44.56 52.60
CA SER A 262 33.27 -45.19 53.73
C SER A 262 33.30 -44.22 54.92
N GLY A 263 32.17 -43.98 55.58
CA GLY A 263 32.14 -43.12 56.76
C GLY A 263 30.76 -43.02 57.41
N VAL A 264 30.36 -44.08 58.11
CA VAL A 264 29.19 -44.15 58.99
C VAL A 264 29.20 -43.03 60.04
N PRO A 265 28.05 -42.42 60.38
CA PRO A 265 27.83 -41.88 61.71
C PRO A 265 26.83 -42.74 62.51
N ARG A 266 27.36 -43.27 63.61
CA ARG A 266 26.68 -43.90 64.75
C ARG A 266 25.67 -42.91 65.36
N ALA A 267 24.40 -43.28 65.47
CA ALA A 267 23.43 -42.58 66.31
C ALA A 267 23.03 -43.45 67.51
N ARG A 268 23.13 -42.84 68.69
CA ARG A 268 23.02 -43.43 70.04
C ARG A 268 21.58 -43.80 70.41
N HIS A 269 21.53 -44.86 71.20
CA HIS A 269 20.42 -45.44 71.95
C HIS A 269 19.64 -44.42 72.80
N VAL A 270 18.30 -44.47 72.74
CA VAL A 270 17.40 -44.12 73.86
C VAL A 270 16.39 -45.24 73.96
N GLY A 271 16.43 -45.97 75.07
CA GLY A 271 15.52 -47.07 75.33
C GLY A 271 14.16 -46.58 75.79
N ASN A 272 13.13 -47.36 75.49
CA ASN A 272 12.03 -47.56 76.42
C ASN A 272 11.43 -48.93 76.16
N GLY A 273 11.52 -49.78 77.18
CA GLY A 273 11.11 -51.17 77.11
C GLY A 273 9.60 -51.34 77.04
N LYS A 274 9.21 -52.53 76.62
CA LYS A 274 8.06 -53.25 77.17
C LYS A 274 8.35 -54.74 77.07
N HIS A 275 8.41 -55.34 78.26
CA HIS A 275 8.35 -56.76 78.54
C HIS A 275 7.02 -57.37 78.08
N LEU A 276 7.05 -58.72 78.08
CA LEU A 276 5.95 -59.71 78.14
C LEU A 276 5.85 -60.49 76.82
N ALA A 277 6.48 -61.66 76.74
CA ALA A 277 6.11 -62.95 77.34
C ALA A 277 5.08 -63.69 76.47
#